data_AF-A0A2P8NET8-F1
#
_entry.id   AF-A0A2P8NET8-F1
#
_cell.length_a   1.000
_cell.length_b   1.000
_cell.length_c   1.000
_cell.angle_alpha   90.00
_cell.angle_beta   90.00
_cell.angle_gamma   90.00
#
_symmetry.space_group_name_H-M   'P 1'
#
loop_
_entity.id
_entity.type
_entity.pdbx_description
1 polymer ?
#
loop_
_entity_poly.entity_id
_entity_poly.type
_entity_poly.pdbx_seq_one_letter_code
_entity_poly.pdbx_strand_id
1 'polypeptide(L)'
;MPIVNLTNNGKGPRVVPVSGGGNVLIERGQTRENIDMREADIEALAGGPVTAIMAAANPVKEPALRDDDSRDDLKAQADELGIEYPKNIPTEKLKELIDASLSE
;
A
#
# COMPACT_ATOMS: atom_id res chain seq x y z
N MET A 1 4.43 7.69 21.50
CA MET A 1 5.12 6.73 20.61
C MET A 1 4.50 6.90 19.24
N PRO A 2 5.31 7.14 18.19
CA PRO A 2 4.77 7.33 16.85
C PRO A 2 4.17 6.02 16.32
N ILE A 3 2.99 6.14 15.71
CA ILE A 3 2.38 5.09 14.94
C ILE A 3 2.94 5.20 13.52
N VAL A 4 3.40 4.08 12.97
CA VAL A 4 3.98 4.01 11.62
C VAL A 4 3.37 2.88 10.81
N ASN A 5 3.41 3.05 9.49
CA ASN A 5 3.14 2.01 8.53
C ASN A 5 4.48 1.43 8.07
N LEU A 6 4.60 0.11 8.15
CA LEU A 6 5.80 -0.63 7.77
C LEU A 6 5.59 -1.35 6.45
N THR A 7 6.41 -1.03 5.46
CA THR A 7 6.36 -1.67 4.14
C THR A 7 7.68 -2.38 3.85
N ASN A 8 7.64 -3.68 3.57
CA ASN A 8 8.83 -4.45 3.19
C ASN A 8 9.04 -4.46 1.68
N ASN A 9 9.99 -3.65 1.22
CA ASN A 9 10.42 -3.54 -0.18
C ASN A 9 11.58 -4.50 -0.52
N GLY A 10 12.14 -5.20 0.47
CA GLY A 10 13.25 -6.12 0.30
C GLY A 10 12.89 -7.48 -0.28
N LYS A 11 13.92 -8.23 -0.70
CA LYS A 11 13.77 -9.65 -1.02
C LYS A 11 13.59 -10.46 0.27
N GLY A 12 12.45 -11.15 0.37
CA GLY A 12 12.14 -12.09 1.45
C GLY A 12 11.39 -11.48 2.64
N PRO A 13 10.82 -12.31 3.52
CA PRO A 13 10.12 -11.85 4.71
C PRO A 13 11.09 -11.22 5.70
N ARG A 14 10.66 -10.14 6.36
CA ARG A 14 11.46 -9.39 7.34
C ARG A 14 10.74 -9.30 8.66
N VAL A 15 11.51 -9.41 9.73
CA VAL A 15 11.01 -9.29 11.10
C VAL A 15 11.41 -7.90 11.61
N VAL A 16 10.42 -7.14 12.05
CA VAL A 16 10.61 -5.80 12.60
C VAL A 16 10.19 -5.80 14.07
N PRO A 17 11.05 -5.34 14.99
CA PRO A 17 10.68 -5.19 16.39
C PRO A 17 9.70 -4.00 16.57
N VAL A 18 8.71 -4.17 17.44
CA VAL A 18 7.73 -3.12 17.77
C VAL A 18 7.80 -2.73 19.25
N SER A 19 7.39 -1.51 19.60
CA SER A 19 7.59 -0.93 20.94
C SER A 19 6.99 -1.76 22.09
N GLY A 20 6.01 -2.61 21.80
CA GLY A 20 5.35 -3.50 22.77
C GLY A 20 6.14 -4.76 23.14
N GLY A 21 7.40 -4.91 22.69
CA GLY A 21 8.19 -6.13 22.90
C GLY A 21 7.76 -7.30 22.01
N GLY A 22 6.97 -7.00 20.96
CA GLY A 22 6.55 -7.94 19.95
C GLY A 22 7.40 -7.84 18.69
N ASN A 23 7.35 -8.88 17.88
CA ASN A 23 7.97 -8.91 16.56
C ASN A 23 6.86 -9.00 15.51
N VAL A 24 6.93 -8.15 14.49
CA VAL A 24 6.02 -8.19 13.35
C VAL A 24 6.76 -8.78 12.15
N LEU A 25 6.23 -9.87 11.61
CA LEU A 25 6.68 -10.40 10.33
C LEU A 25 5.97 -9.64 9.21
N ILE A 26 6.74 -9.15 8.25
CA ILE A 26 6.24 -8.45 7.07
C ILE A 26 6.79 -9.18 5.84
N GLU A 27 5.90 -9.78 5.07
CA GLU A 27 6.26 -10.48 3.83
C GLU A 27 6.71 -9.50 2.74
N ARG A 28 7.33 -10.02 1.67
CA ARG A 28 7.79 -9.18 0.56
C ARG A 28 6.59 -8.49 -0.09
N GLY A 29 6.63 -7.16 -0.19
CA GLY A 29 5.55 -6.35 -0.76
C GLY A 29 4.32 -6.25 0.14
N GLN A 30 4.41 -6.71 1.40
CA GLN A 30 3.35 -6.53 2.39
C GLN A 30 3.58 -5.22 3.14
N THR A 31 2.48 -4.50 3.38
CA THR A 31 2.44 -3.34 4.26
C THR A 31 1.65 -3.71 5.51
N ARG A 32 2.22 -3.42 6.67
CA ARG A 32 1.51 -3.49 7.95
C ARG A 32 1.30 -2.10 8.50
N GLU A 33 0.04 -1.77 8.70
CA GLU A 33 -0.40 -0.45 9.14
C GLU A 33 -0.57 -0.40 10.66
N ASN A 34 -0.60 0.82 11.21
CA ASN A 34 -0.88 1.09 12.62
C ASN A 34 0.08 0.40 13.61
N ILE A 35 1.38 0.40 13.30
CA ILE A 35 2.40 -0.21 14.15
C ILE A 35 3.01 0.82 15.07
N ASP A 36 2.95 0.57 16.39
CA ASP A 36 3.61 1.43 17.37
C ASP A 36 5.12 1.13 17.41
N MET A 37 5.93 2.13 17.04
CA MET A 37 7.39 2.05 17.05
C MET A 37 8.01 3.23 17.79
N ARG A 38 9.23 3.06 18.30
CA ARG A 38 10.02 4.17 18.84
C ARG A 38 10.75 4.86 17.70
N GLU A 39 11.01 6.15 17.85
CA GLU A 39 11.77 6.93 16.87
C GLU A 39 13.15 6.34 16.59
N ALA A 40 13.83 5.80 17.61
CA ALA A 40 15.11 5.12 17.46
C ALA A 40 15.01 3.87 16.55
N ASP A 41 13.91 3.12 16.62
CA ASP A 41 13.70 1.94 15.77
C ASP A 41 13.30 2.36 14.34
N ILE A 42 12.56 3.47 14.19
CA ILE A 42 12.23 4.04 12.88
C ILE A 42 13.51 4.52 12.16
N GLU A 43 14.40 5.19 12.88
CA GLU A 43 15.70 5.63 12.36
C GLU A 43 16.59 4.43 11.98
N ALA A 44 16.54 3.34 12.75
CA ALA A 44 17.25 2.10 12.40
C ALA A 44 16.70 1.43 11.12
N LEU A 45 15.46 1.70 10.75
CA LEU A 45 14.84 1.25 9.50
C LEU A 45 15.13 2.21 8.32
N ALA A 46 15.47 3.47 8.60
CA ALA A 46 15.81 4.45 7.57
C ALA A 46 17.09 4.03 6.84
N GLY A 47 16.95 3.59 5.58
CA GLY A 47 18.04 3.04 4.77
C GLY A 47 18.05 1.50 4.67
N GLY A 48 17.11 0.82 5.31
CA GLY A 48 16.91 -0.61 5.21
C GLY A 48 15.94 -1.04 4.10
N PRO A 49 15.74 -2.36 3.92
CA PRO A 49 14.75 -2.91 2.99
C PRO A 49 13.29 -2.72 3.44
N VAL A 50 13.08 -2.31 4.69
CA VAL A 50 11.77 -2.03 5.26
C VAL A 50 11.67 -0.53 5.48
N THR A 51 10.65 0.08 4.91
CA THR A 51 10.37 1.51 5.04
C THR A 51 9.33 1.73 6.12
N ALA A 52 9.66 2.55 7.11
CA ALA A 52 8.72 3.03 8.12
C ALA A 52 8.24 4.43 7.75
N ILE A 53 6.95 4.57 7.51
CA ILE A 53 6.30 5.85 7.16
C ILE A 53 5.44 6.25 8.34
N MET A 54 5.60 7.47 8.86
CA MET A 54 4.73 7.96 9.94
C MET A 54 3.27 7.89 9.51
N ALA A 55 2.46 7.19 10.30
CA ALA A 55 1.02 7.11 10.08
C ALA A 55 0.43 8.47 10.45
N ALA A 56 0.40 9.40 9.49
CA ALA A 56 -0.45 10.56 9.60
C ALA A 56 -1.90 10.07 9.79
N ALA A 57 -2.70 10.77 10.60
CA ALA A 57 -4.06 10.39 10.99
C ALA A 57 -5.10 10.35 9.83
N ASN A 58 -4.66 10.20 8.59
CA ASN A 58 -5.47 9.95 7.42
C ASN A 58 -5.10 8.57 6.84
N PRO A 59 -6.05 7.63 6.71
CA PRO A 59 -5.83 6.41 5.96
C PRO A 59 -5.81 6.77 4.48
N VAL A 60 -4.67 7.26 4.00
CA VAL A 60 -4.42 7.23 2.56
C VAL A 60 -4.22 5.76 2.23
N LYS A 61 -5.29 5.14 1.73
CA LYS A 61 -5.21 3.98 0.83
C LYS A 61 -4.10 4.31 -0.18
N GLU A 62 -2.90 3.81 0.05
CA GLU A 62 -1.94 3.63 -1.03
C GLU A 62 -1.64 2.14 -1.07
N PRO A 63 -2.26 1.37 -2.00
CA PRO A 63 -1.68 0.10 -2.36
C PRO A 63 -0.27 0.41 -2.88
N ALA A 64 0.69 -0.29 -2.29
CA ALA A 64 2.08 -0.28 -2.69
C ALA A 64 2.20 -0.26 -4.22
N LEU A 65 3.04 0.65 -4.72
CA LEU A 65 3.74 0.59 -6.00
C LEU A 65 3.54 -0.75 -6.71
N ARG A 66 2.49 -0.84 -7.54
CA ARG A 66 2.43 -1.81 -8.60
C ARG A 66 2.20 -1.03 -9.87
N ASP A 67 3.14 -1.14 -10.79
CA ASP A 67 2.88 -1.07 -12.22
C ASP A 67 1.93 -2.21 -12.65
N ASP A 68 0.81 -2.39 -11.97
CA ASP A 68 -0.20 -3.38 -12.32
C ASP A 68 -1.40 -2.64 -12.88
N ASP A 69 -1.48 -2.61 -14.21
CA ASP A 69 -2.73 -2.67 -14.97
C ASP A 69 -3.53 -3.96 -14.64
N SER A 70 -3.50 -4.43 -13.39
CA SER A 70 -4.26 -5.56 -12.92
C SER A 70 -5.74 -5.18 -13.00
N ARG A 71 -6.48 -6.04 -13.69
CA ARG A 71 -7.91 -5.87 -13.95
C ARG A 71 -8.71 -5.59 -12.68
N ASP A 72 -8.31 -6.13 -11.53
CA ASP A 72 -8.99 -5.92 -10.24
C ASP A 72 -8.83 -4.48 -9.73
N ASP A 73 -7.66 -3.86 -9.85
CA ASP A 73 -7.44 -2.45 -9.46
C ASP A 73 -8.21 -1.49 -10.36
N LEU A 74 -8.24 -1.75 -11.67
CA LEU A 74 -9.04 -0.95 -12.61
C LEU A 74 -10.54 -1.09 -12.32
N LYS A 75 -11.02 -2.30 -11.97
CA LYS A 75 -12.41 -2.49 -11.57
C LYS A 75 -12.76 -1.73 -10.30
N ALA A 76 -11.87 -1.73 -9.31
CA ALA A 76 -12.08 -1.00 -8.06
C ALA A 76 -12.16 0.52 -8.31
N GLN A 77 -11.28 1.06 -9.16
CA GLN A 77 -11.32 2.47 -9.56
C GLN A 77 -12.61 2.81 -10.33
N ALA A 78 -13.02 1.96 -11.27
CA ALA A 78 -14.26 2.16 -12.00
C ALA A 78 -15.49 2.12 -11.08
N ASP A 79 -15.52 1.22 -10.10
CA ASP A 79 -16.60 1.13 -9.10
C ASP A 79 -16.63 2.38 -8.19
N GLU A 80 -15.45 2.87 -7.77
CA GLU A 80 -15.31 4.09 -6.97
C GLU A 80 -15.75 5.35 -7.73
N LEU A 81 -15.55 5.38 -9.05
CA LEU A 81 -16.04 6.43 -9.95
C LEU A 81 -17.51 6.23 -10.38
N GLY A 82 -18.15 5.11 -10.01
CA GLY A 82 -19.51 4.79 -10.43
C GLY A 82 -19.65 4.50 -11.93
N ILE A 83 -18.57 4.08 -12.59
CA ILE A 83 -18.54 3.74 -14.00
C ILE A 83 -19.11 2.34 -14.19
N GLU A 84 -20.23 2.22 -14.91
CA GLU A 84 -20.73 0.92 -15.34
C GLU A 84 -19.91 0.36 -16.49
N TYR A 85 -19.39 -0.86 -16.33
CA TYR A 85 -18.63 -1.57 -17.36
C TYR A 85 -19.13 -3.01 -17.56
N PRO A 86 -19.09 -3.54 -18.80
CA PRO A 86 -19.47 -4.92 -19.06
C PRO A 86 -18.51 -5.91 -18.39
N LYS A 87 -19.03 -7.01 -17.82
CA LYS A 87 -18.22 -8.03 -17.09
C LYS A 87 -17.03 -8.60 -17.91
N ASN A 88 -17.16 -8.65 -19.24
CA ASN A 88 -16.13 -9.13 -20.18
C ASN A 88 -15.40 -8.00 -20.94
N ILE A 89 -15.44 -6.75 -20.45
CA ILE A 89 -14.68 -5.65 -21.06
C ILE A 89 -13.16 -5.97 -21.08
N PRO A 90 -12.41 -5.67 -22.15
CA PRO A 90 -10.95 -5.77 -22.12
C PRO A 90 -10.35 -4.71 -21.19
N THR A 91 -9.22 -5.04 -20.55
CA THR A 91 -8.57 -4.21 -19.53
C THR A 91 -8.20 -2.81 -20.06
N GLU A 92 -7.76 -2.71 -21.31
CA GLU A 92 -7.45 -1.43 -21.97
C GLU A 92 -8.67 -0.51 -22.03
N LYS A 93 -9.84 -1.05 -22.39
CA LYS A 93 -11.09 -0.27 -22.46
C LYS A 93 -11.59 0.13 -21.07
N LEU A 94 -11.41 -0.72 -20.06
CA LEU A 94 -11.75 -0.37 -18.68
C LEU A 94 -10.89 0.81 -18.20
N LYS A 95 -9.60 0.79 -18.52
CA LYS A 95 -8.67 1.89 -18.22
C LYS A 95 -9.05 3.18 -18.93
N GLU A 96 -9.36 3.12 -20.23
CA GLU A 96 -9.80 4.31 -20.98
C GLU A 96 -11.04 4.96 -20.36
N LEU A 97 -12.01 4.17 -19.87
CA LEU A 97 -13.20 4.70 -19.22
C LEU A 97 -12.87 5.42 -17.90
N ILE A 98 -11.98 4.84 -17.10
CA ILE A 98 -11.53 5.42 -15.83
C ILE A 98 -10.78 6.74 -16.08
N ASP A 99 -9.85 6.75 -17.03
CA ASP A 99 -9.04 7.92 -17.36
C ASP A 99 -9.91 9.06 -17.92
N ALA A 100 -10.89 8.73 -18.77
CA ALA A 100 -11.86 9.69 -19.29
C ALA A 100 -12.71 10.33 -18.17
N SER A 101 -13.11 9.56 -17.15
CA SER A 101 -13.86 10.08 -16.00
C SER A 101 -13.01 10.86 -15.00
N LEU A 102 -11.70 10.60 -14.92
CA LEU A 102 -10.78 11.35 -14.04
C LEU A 102 -10.31 12.67 -14.65
N SER A 103 -10.41 12.82 -15.98
CA SER A 103 -9.91 13.98 -16.71
C SER A 103 -10.97 15.07 -16.95
N GLU A 104 -12.19 14.92 -16.43
CA GLU A 104 -13.31 15.87 -16.54
C GLU A 104 -13.48 16.70 -15.25
#